data_AF-A0A949GSI7-F1
#
_entry.id   AF-A0A949GSI7-F1
#
_cell.length_a   1.000
_cell.length_b   1.000
_cell.length_c   1.000
_cell.angle_alpha   90.00
_cell.angle_beta   90.00
_cell.angle_gamma   90.00
#
_symmetry.space_group_name_H-M   'P 1'
#
loop_
_entity.id
_entity.type
_entity.pdbx_description
1 polymer ?
#
loop_
_entity_poly.entity_id
_entity_poly.type
_entity_poly.pdbx_seq_one_letter_code
_entity_poly.pdbx_strand_id
1 'polypeptide(L)'
;IQDYATLRLSLKEHPLTLLRQRLSSRGVARNAELSTAANNTRIRVAGLVLVRQRPGTAKGVTFATLEDETGIANVVVWQKTFEAFRRPFLASRLMMVSGRLQREGRVVHVVAEKIEDLSRELYRLSDIECAVAPTRADDTKQPSHADYRTMHRHPRNVPANLIPKSRDFR
;
A
#
# COMPACT_ATOMS: atom_id res chain seq x y z
N ILE A 1 -2.37 -11.18 11.08
CA ILE A 1 -2.09 -10.02 11.97
C ILE A 1 -1.61 -8.76 11.20
N GLN A 2 -1.30 -8.81 9.88
CA GLN A 2 -0.84 -7.64 9.10
C GLN A 2 -1.93 -6.73 8.48
N ASP A 3 -3.21 -7.13 8.49
CA ASP A 3 -4.27 -6.32 7.87
C ASP A 3 -4.63 -5.08 8.67
N TYR A 4 -4.47 -5.09 10.00
CA TYR A 4 -4.87 -3.97 10.85
C TYR A 4 -4.03 -2.69 10.65
N ALA A 5 -2.73 -2.83 10.41
CA ALA A 5 -1.86 -1.67 10.14
C ALA A 5 -2.20 -1.00 8.80
N THR A 6 -2.53 -1.81 7.78
CA THR A 6 -2.95 -1.31 6.47
C THR A 6 -4.34 -0.68 6.55
N LEU A 7 -5.26 -1.23 7.36
CA LEU A 7 -6.60 -0.67 7.58
C LEU A 7 -6.56 0.69 8.31
N ARG A 8 -5.64 0.89 9.26
CA ARG A 8 -5.49 2.17 9.96
C ARG A 8 -4.97 3.29 9.07
N LEU A 9 -4.03 2.96 8.18
CA LEU A 9 -3.58 3.84 7.10
C LEU A 9 -4.67 4.13 6.05
N SER A 10 -5.76 3.35 6.01
CA SER A 10 -6.90 3.58 5.12
C SER A 10 -7.98 4.46 5.75
N LEU A 11 -7.97 4.65 7.08
CA LEU A 11 -8.91 5.52 7.81
C LEU A 11 -8.38 6.97 7.92
N LYS A 12 -7.13 7.20 7.55
CA LYS A 12 -6.46 8.51 7.43
C LYS A 12 -5.85 8.58 6.03
N GLU A 13 -5.56 9.78 5.57
CA GLU A 13 -5.06 10.12 4.21
C GLU A 13 -4.09 9.10 3.57
N HIS A 14 -4.08 9.04 2.23
CA HIS A 14 -3.25 8.11 1.45
C HIS A 14 -1.79 8.06 1.96
N PRO A 15 -1.16 6.87 2.16
CA PRO A 15 0.12 6.74 2.87
C PRO A 15 1.28 7.57 2.31
N LEU A 16 1.26 7.85 1.00
CA LEU A 16 2.27 8.69 0.36
C LEU A 16 2.18 10.16 0.76
N THR A 17 1.06 10.61 1.32
CA THR A 17 0.93 11.94 1.92
C THR A 17 1.98 12.12 3.03
N LEU A 18 2.13 11.11 3.89
CA LEU A 18 3.13 11.11 4.97
C LEU A 18 4.58 11.01 4.43
N LEU A 19 4.77 10.38 3.27
CA LEU A 19 6.07 10.27 2.62
C LEU A 19 6.39 11.45 1.70
N ARG A 20 5.44 12.37 1.48
CA ARG A 20 5.50 13.34 0.38
C ARG A 20 6.75 14.21 0.45
N GLN A 21 7.09 14.76 1.61
CA GLN A 21 8.29 15.58 1.77
C GLN A 21 9.57 14.81 1.39
N ARG A 22 9.68 13.54 1.78
CA ARG A 22 10.83 12.67 1.49
C ARG A 22 10.87 12.23 0.02
N LEU A 23 9.72 12.02 -0.61
CA LEU A 23 9.64 11.71 -2.03
C LEU A 23 10.01 12.95 -2.87
N SER A 24 9.51 14.13 -2.51
CA SER A 24 9.83 15.39 -3.18
C SER A 24 11.32 15.76 -3.06
N SER A 25 11.97 15.53 -1.91
CA SER A 25 13.42 15.74 -1.78
C SER A 25 14.24 14.79 -2.64
N ARG A 26 13.67 13.63 -2.99
CA ARG A 26 14.23 12.70 -3.98
C ARG A 26 13.81 13.03 -5.42
N GLY A 27 13.17 14.17 -5.67
CA GLY A 27 12.72 14.61 -6.99
C GLY A 27 11.62 13.74 -7.60
N VAL A 28 10.80 13.09 -6.76
CA VAL A 28 9.63 12.33 -7.19
C VAL A 28 8.46 13.30 -7.41
N ALA A 29 7.94 13.32 -8.63
CA ALA A 29 6.78 14.10 -9.02
C ALA A 29 5.49 13.52 -8.43
N ARG A 30 4.46 14.37 -8.28
CA ARG A 30 3.09 13.88 -8.03
C ARG A 30 2.51 13.28 -9.30
N ASN A 31 1.71 12.24 -9.17
CA ASN A 31 1.12 11.60 -10.35
C ASN A 31 0.20 12.55 -11.15
N ALA A 32 -0.47 13.51 -10.49
CA ALA A 32 -1.26 14.53 -11.17
C ALA A 32 -0.43 15.43 -12.11
N GLU A 33 0.85 15.67 -11.81
CA GLU A 33 1.76 16.53 -12.58
C GLU A 33 2.18 15.88 -13.92
N LEU A 34 1.99 14.56 -14.08
CA LEU A 34 2.30 13.85 -15.32
C LEU A 34 1.48 14.35 -16.51
N SER A 35 0.26 14.80 -16.25
CA SER A 35 -0.67 15.29 -17.27
C SER A 35 -0.24 16.62 -17.91
N THR A 36 0.63 17.39 -17.26
CA THR A 36 1.13 18.70 -17.75
C THR A 36 2.61 18.70 -18.12
N ALA A 37 3.39 17.70 -17.68
CA ALA A 37 4.80 17.58 -18.00
C ALA A 37 5.09 17.38 -19.50
N ALA A 38 6.18 17.97 -20.01
CA ALA A 38 6.55 17.86 -21.42
C ALA A 38 6.87 16.40 -21.82
N ASN A 39 6.48 16.02 -23.03
CA ASN A 39 6.76 14.68 -23.57
C ASN A 39 8.28 14.40 -23.64
N ASN A 40 8.67 13.13 -23.47
CA ASN A 40 10.05 12.64 -23.44
C ASN A 40 10.92 13.19 -22.29
N THR A 41 10.34 13.89 -21.32
CA THR A 41 11.05 14.37 -20.13
C THR A 41 11.40 13.21 -19.20
N ARG A 42 12.61 13.25 -18.62
CA ARG A 42 12.98 12.34 -17.54
C ARG A 42 12.24 12.70 -16.26
N ILE A 43 11.56 11.72 -15.67
CA ILE A 43 10.74 11.90 -14.49
C ILE A 43 10.92 10.74 -13.51
N ARG A 44 10.68 11.03 -12.23
CA ARG A 44 10.59 10.03 -11.16
C ARG A 44 9.18 10.04 -10.62
N VAL A 45 8.57 8.88 -10.53
CA VAL A 45 7.26 8.67 -9.92
C VAL A 45 7.38 7.61 -8.83
N ALA A 46 6.54 7.69 -7.80
CA ALA A 46 6.43 6.64 -6.80
C ALA A 46 4.97 6.46 -6.42
N GLY A 47 4.59 5.22 -6.14
CA GLY A 47 3.21 4.90 -5.78
C GLY A 47 3.03 3.49 -5.26
N LEU A 48 1.93 3.30 -4.54
CA LEU A 48 1.44 1.98 -4.18
C LEU A 48 1.14 1.21 -5.47
N VAL A 49 1.60 -0.03 -5.54
CA VAL A 49 1.40 -0.84 -6.75
C VAL A 49 -0.01 -1.42 -6.70
N LEU A 50 -0.88 -0.94 -7.58
CA LEU A 50 -2.25 -1.44 -7.70
C LEU A 50 -2.31 -2.69 -8.56
N VAL A 51 -1.67 -2.64 -9.72
CA VAL A 51 -1.81 -3.65 -10.77
C VAL A 51 -0.46 -3.90 -11.44
N ARG A 52 -0.22 -5.15 -11.81
CA ARG A 52 0.84 -5.56 -12.73
C ARG A 52 0.23 -6.46 -13.79
N GLN A 53 0.44 -6.14 -15.06
CA GLN A 53 -0.15 -6.88 -16.16
C GLN A 53 0.91 -7.17 -17.21
N ARG A 54 0.94 -8.43 -17.67
CA ARG A 54 1.70 -8.84 -18.84
C ARG A 54 0.71 -9.44 -19.82
N PRO A 55 0.19 -8.67 -20.79
CA PRO A 55 -0.77 -9.19 -21.75
C PRO A 55 -0.12 -10.31 -22.57
N GLY A 56 -0.84 -11.40 -22.82
CA GLY A 56 -0.30 -12.57 -23.51
C GLY A 56 0.19 -12.30 -24.94
N THR A 57 -0.35 -11.25 -25.57
CA THR A 57 0.00 -10.81 -26.93
C THR A 57 1.13 -9.77 -26.98
N ALA A 58 1.56 -9.25 -25.83
CA ALA A 58 2.46 -8.11 -25.79
C ALA A 58 3.92 -8.60 -25.83
N LYS A 59 4.63 -8.29 -26.92
CA LYS A 59 6.02 -8.68 -27.21
C LYS A 59 7.01 -8.17 -26.15
N GLY A 60 7.08 -8.85 -25.01
CA GLY A 60 8.03 -8.53 -23.95
C GLY A 60 7.74 -7.22 -23.21
N VAL A 61 6.49 -6.76 -23.13
CA VAL A 61 6.13 -5.58 -22.33
C VAL A 61 5.26 -5.96 -21.14
N THR A 62 5.55 -5.36 -19.99
CA THR A 62 4.79 -5.48 -18.76
C THR A 62 4.37 -4.09 -18.31
N PHE A 63 3.16 -3.98 -17.77
CA PHE A 63 2.60 -2.74 -17.26
C PHE A 63 2.50 -2.79 -15.75
N ALA A 64 2.62 -1.63 -15.11
CA ALA A 64 2.25 -1.44 -13.71
C ALA A 64 1.46 -0.15 -13.54
N THR A 65 0.51 -0.14 -12.61
CA THR A 65 -0.22 1.07 -12.20
C THR A 65 0.19 1.41 -10.78
N LEU A 66 0.69 2.63 -10.60
CA LEU A 66 1.13 3.16 -9.32
C LEU A 66 0.16 4.24 -8.85
N GLU A 67 -0.20 4.25 -7.58
CA GLU A 67 -1.09 5.26 -6.99
C GLU A 67 -0.36 6.10 -5.94
N ASP A 68 -0.58 7.42 -6.01
CA ASP A 68 -0.24 8.36 -4.94
C ASP A 68 -1.49 9.16 -4.53
N GLU A 69 -1.36 10.05 -3.54
CA GLU A 69 -2.51 10.82 -3.03
C GLU A 69 -3.13 11.79 -4.06
N THR A 70 -2.51 11.93 -5.23
CA THR A 70 -2.97 12.82 -6.31
C THR A 70 -3.49 12.08 -7.54
N GLY A 71 -3.33 10.76 -7.60
CA GLY A 71 -3.86 9.93 -8.67
C GLY A 71 -2.90 8.81 -9.10
N ILE A 72 -3.05 8.38 -10.35
CA ILE A 72 -2.38 7.19 -10.87
C ILE A 72 -1.30 7.52 -11.91
N ALA A 73 -0.24 6.72 -11.92
CA ALA A 73 0.78 6.69 -12.95
C ALA A 73 0.80 5.33 -13.64
N ASN A 74 0.69 5.34 -14.97
CA ASN A 74 0.83 4.13 -15.78
C ASN A 74 2.30 3.95 -16.16
N VAL A 75 2.88 2.80 -15.83
CA VAL A 75 4.27 2.48 -16.09
C VAL A 75 4.37 1.38 -17.13
N VAL A 76 5.23 1.61 -18.13
CA VAL A 76 5.59 0.64 -19.17
C VAL A 76 6.98 0.11 -18.88
N VAL A 77 7.11 -1.22 -18.77
CA VAL A 77 8.38 -1.89 -18.50
C VAL A 77 8.68 -2.87 -19.63
N TRP A 78 9.68 -2.53 -20.44
CA TRP A 78 10.19 -3.41 -21.49
C TRP A 78 10.95 -4.59 -20.90
N GLN A 79 11.02 -5.70 -21.64
CA GLN A 79 11.58 -6.97 -21.20
C GLN A 79 12.98 -6.82 -20.61
N LYS A 80 13.87 -6.08 -21.29
CA LYS A 80 15.23 -5.82 -20.80
C LYS A 80 15.25 -5.15 -19.42
N THR A 81 14.42 -4.11 -19.24
CA THR A 81 14.29 -3.43 -17.94
C THR A 81 13.66 -4.34 -16.91
N PHE A 82 12.62 -5.08 -17.27
CA PHE A 82 11.95 -6.01 -16.37
C PHE A 82 12.90 -7.13 -15.89
N GLU A 83 13.72 -7.68 -16.76
CA GLU A 83 14.72 -8.70 -16.41
C GLU A 83 15.79 -8.12 -15.48
N ALA A 84 16.32 -6.93 -15.79
CA ALA A 84 17.29 -6.24 -14.94
C ALA A 84 16.75 -5.89 -13.55
N PHE A 85 15.47 -5.55 -13.46
CA PHE A 85 14.80 -5.12 -12.24
C PHE A 85 13.72 -6.10 -11.78
N ARG A 86 13.88 -7.40 -12.06
CA ARG A 86 12.83 -8.40 -11.83
C ARG A 86 12.37 -8.46 -10.38
N ARG A 87 13.32 -8.50 -9.44
CA ARG A 87 13.04 -8.53 -7.99
C ARG A 87 12.32 -7.27 -7.50
N PRO A 88 12.87 -6.05 -7.68
CA PRO A 88 12.18 -4.84 -7.22
C PRO A 88 10.90 -4.59 -8.00
N PHE A 89 10.77 -5.03 -9.25
CA PHE A 89 9.47 -5.07 -9.88
C PHE A 89 8.56 -6.01 -9.08
N LEU A 90 8.72 -7.33 -9.10
CA LEU A 90 7.73 -8.26 -8.56
C LEU A 90 7.41 -8.11 -7.06
N ALA A 91 8.38 -7.76 -6.22
CA ALA A 91 8.21 -7.76 -4.75
C ALA A 91 7.63 -6.46 -4.17
N SER A 92 7.72 -5.34 -4.90
CA SER A 92 7.35 -4.04 -4.33
C SER A 92 5.85 -3.90 -4.09
N ARG A 93 5.49 -3.49 -2.87
CA ARG A 93 4.19 -2.90 -2.51
C ARG A 93 4.18 -1.39 -2.75
N LEU A 94 5.30 -0.72 -2.48
CA LEU A 94 5.57 0.68 -2.83
C LEU A 94 6.75 0.72 -3.78
N MET A 95 6.56 1.27 -4.97
CA MET A 95 7.58 1.28 -6.02
C MET A 95 7.93 2.72 -6.39
N MET A 96 9.21 2.99 -6.62
CA MET A 96 9.67 4.18 -7.34
C MET A 96 10.22 3.80 -8.70
N VAL A 97 9.81 4.55 -9.73
CA VAL A 97 10.25 4.36 -11.11
C VAL A 97 10.89 5.65 -11.58
N SER A 98 12.13 5.54 -12.07
CA SER A 98 12.77 6.59 -12.87
C SER A 98 12.65 6.21 -14.33
N GLY A 99 12.23 7.14 -15.17
CA GLY A 99 11.98 6.84 -16.57
C GLY A 99 11.71 8.08 -17.41
N ARG A 100 11.17 7.85 -18.60
CA ARG A 100 10.76 8.91 -19.52
C ARG A 100 9.25 8.95 -19.62
N LEU A 101 8.70 10.15 -19.51
CA LEU A 101 7.29 10.38 -19.78
C LEU A 101 7.04 10.30 -21.28
N GLN A 102 6.06 9.49 -21.68
CA GLN A 102 5.61 9.36 -23.06
C GLN A 102 4.12 9.61 -23.15
N ARG A 103 3.71 10.30 -24.20
CA ARG A 103 2.31 10.61 -24.50
C ARG A 103 1.89 9.96 -25.80
N GLU A 104 0.81 9.19 -25.74
CA GLU A 104 0.15 8.61 -26.91
C GLU A 104 -1.31 9.09 -26.91
N GLY A 105 -1.60 10.09 -27.75
CA GLY A 105 -2.88 10.79 -27.72
C GLY A 105 -3.15 11.42 -26.34
N ARG A 106 -4.17 10.91 -25.65
CA ARG A 106 -4.57 11.39 -24.31
C ARG A 106 -3.94 10.60 -23.16
N VAL A 107 -3.27 9.49 -23.46
CA VAL A 107 -2.74 8.59 -22.43
C VAL A 107 -1.29 8.96 -22.13
N VAL A 108 -0.97 9.07 -20.84
CA VAL A 108 0.39 9.33 -20.35
C VAL A 108 0.94 8.06 -19.71
N HIS A 109 2.14 7.69 -20.11
CA HIS A 109 2.88 6.57 -19.55
C HIS A 109 4.29 7.00 -19.13
N VAL A 110 4.85 6.35 -18.13
CA VAL A 110 6.27 6.44 -17.79
C VAL A 110 6.95 5.17 -18.26
N VAL A 111 7.84 5.28 -19.25
CA VAL A 111 8.69 4.16 -19.69
C VAL A 111 9.83 4.00 -18.71
N ALA A 112 9.86 2.87 -18.01
CA ALA A 112 10.80 2.62 -16.93
C ALA A 112 12.24 2.43 -17.44
N GLU A 113 13.17 3.16 -16.83
CA GLU A 113 14.62 3.01 -17.01
C GLU A 113 15.26 2.39 -15.74
N LYS A 114 14.74 2.73 -14.55
CA LYS A 114 15.19 2.20 -13.25
C LYS A 114 14.00 1.98 -12.31
N ILE A 115 14.03 0.90 -11.54
CA ILE A 115 12.98 0.55 -10.59
C ILE A 115 13.59 0.28 -9.22
N GLU A 116 13.00 0.87 -8.19
CA GLU A 116 13.40 0.72 -6.78
C GLU A 116 12.22 0.27 -5.93
N ASP A 117 12.47 -0.69 -5.04
CA ASP A 117 11.52 -1.12 -4.01
C ASP A 117 11.62 -0.20 -2.80
N LEU A 118 10.52 0.52 -2.52
CA LEU A 118 10.38 1.41 -1.38
C LEU A 118 9.46 0.83 -0.29
N SER A 119 9.09 -0.44 -0.34
CA SER A 119 8.18 -1.06 0.62
C SER A 119 8.65 -0.94 2.07
N ARG A 120 9.96 -0.76 2.30
CA ARG A 120 10.53 -0.44 3.62
C ARG A 120 10.08 0.91 4.18
N GLU A 121 9.73 1.88 3.35
CA GLU A 121 9.16 3.16 3.79
C GLU A 121 7.79 2.97 4.44
N LEU A 122 6.99 2.01 3.98
CA LEU A 122 5.67 1.72 4.57
C LEU A 122 5.80 1.16 6.00
N TYR A 123 6.78 0.29 6.26
CA TYR A 123 7.01 -0.24 7.61
C TYR A 123 7.46 0.85 8.59
N ARG A 124 8.24 1.83 8.13
CA ARG A 124 8.62 2.97 8.97
C ARG A 124 7.43 3.82 9.39
N LEU A 125 6.41 3.96 8.55
CA LEU A 125 5.18 4.65 8.93
C LEU A 125 4.44 3.91 10.04
N SER A 126 4.36 2.57 9.97
CA SER A 126 3.74 1.78 11.04
C SER A 126 4.50 1.83 12.37
N ASP A 127 5.84 1.94 12.32
CA ASP A 127 6.67 2.06 13.52
C ASP A 127 6.53 3.44 14.18
N ILE A 128 6.41 4.51 13.37
CA ILE A 128 6.17 5.87 13.85
C ILE A 128 4.83 5.94 14.58
N GLU A 129 3.75 5.34 14.07
CA GLU A 129 2.46 5.34 14.78
C GLU A 129 2.50 4.58 16.12
N CYS A 130 3.33 3.53 16.24
CA CYS A 130 3.50 2.81 17.49
C CYS A 130 4.23 3.65 18.54
N ALA A 131 5.21 4.48 18.11
CA ALA A 131 5.95 5.39 18.98
C ALA A 131 5.13 6.66 19.37
N VAL A 132 4.11 7.01 18.59
CA VAL A 132 3.22 8.17 18.83
C VAL A 132 1.90 7.74 19.50
N ALA A 133 1.89 6.59 20.21
CA ALA A 133 0.80 6.23 21.11
C ALA A 133 0.50 7.39 22.09
N PRO A 134 -0.78 7.69 22.36
CA PRO A 134 -1.22 9.02 22.74
C PRO A 134 -0.59 9.52 24.04
N THR A 135 -0.07 10.75 23.99
CA THR A 135 0.11 11.60 25.16
C THR A 135 -1.16 11.59 25.99
N ARG A 136 -0.98 11.28 27.27
CA ARG A 136 -1.98 11.17 28.34
C ARG A 136 -3.06 12.26 28.23
N ALA A 137 -4.31 11.85 28.14
CA ALA A 137 -5.45 12.65 28.59
C ALA A 137 -5.96 12.03 29.89
N ASP A 138 -6.10 12.89 30.90
CA ASP A 138 -6.30 12.60 32.31
C ASP A 138 -7.62 11.92 32.69
N ASP A 139 -7.56 11.32 33.89
CA ASP A 139 -8.60 11.12 34.89
C ASP A 139 -9.83 10.25 34.59
N THR A 140 -9.82 9.03 35.14
CA THR A 140 -10.80 8.66 36.18
C THR A 140 -10.36 7.45 37.02
N LYS A 141 -10.19 7.72 38.32
CA LYS A 141 -10.19 6.85 39.51
C LYS A 141 -10.19 5.33 39.32
N GLN A 142 -9.12 4.72 39.85
CA GLN A 142 -9.07 3.33 40.32
C GLN A 142 -10.25 2.98 41.26
N PRO A 143 -10.60 1.69 41.32
CA PRO A 143 -10.52 1.05 42.62
C PRO A 143 -9.63 -0.19 42.62
N SER A 144 -8.92 -0.30 43.74
CA SER A 144 -7.99 -1.35 44.16
C SER A 144 -8.71 -2.59 44.69
N HIS A 145 -8.11 -3.76 44.41
CA HIS A 145 -8.09 -5.01 45.19
C HIS A 145 -9.41 -5.67 45.63
N ALA A 146 -9.66 -6.90 45.13
CA ALA A 146 -9.97 -8.08 45.96
C ALA A 146 -10.03 -9.38 45.13
N ASP A 147 -9.11 -10.31 45.45
CA ASP A 147 -9.33 -11.75 45.66
C ASP A 147 -10.10 -12.59 44.62
N TYR A 148 -9.35 -13.30 43.76
CA TYR A 148 -9.86 -14.43 42.98
C TYR A 148 -9.50 -15.76 43.66
N ARG A 149 -10.26 -16.16 44.69
CA ARG A 149 -10.26 -17.57 45.13
C ARG A 149 -11.64 -18.02 45.60
N THR A 150 -12.08 -19.12 44.98
CA THR A 150 -12.88 -20.23 45.56
C THR A 150 -14.34 -20.37 45.06
N MET A 151 -14.48 -21.32 44.11
CA MET A 151 -15.42 -22.47 44.09
C MET A 151 -16.89 -22.36 43.62
N HIS A 152 -17.19 -23.28 42.68
CA HIS A 152 -18.45 -24.05 42.46
C HIS A 152 -19.56 -23.33 41.65
N ARG A 153 -20.25 -23.91 40.63
CA ARG A 153 -20.59 -25.29 40.23
C ARG A 153 -20.86 -25.40 38.70
N HIS A 154 -20.58 -26.57 38.11
CA HIS A 154 -21.33 -27.14 36.96
C HIS A 154 -22.69 -27.66 37.47
N PRO A 155 -23.81 -27.75 36.69
CA PRO A 155 -23.90 -28.53 35.43
C PRO A 155 -24.99 -28.08 34.40
N ARG A 156 -24.99 -28.72 33.22
CA ARG A 156 -26.09 -28.96 32.26
C ARG A 156 -27.42 -28.18 32.45
N ASN A 157 -27.70 -27.24 31.54
CA ASN A 157 -29.03 -27.05 30.93
C ASN A 157 -28.90 -26.21 29.64
N VAL A 158 -29.24 -26.83 28.50
CA VAL A 158 -29.26 -26.26 27.15
C VAL A 158 -30.71 -25.85 26.80
N PRO A 159 -30.94 -24.95 25.84
CA PRO A 159 -31.42 -25.49 24.56
C PRO A 159 -30.70 -24.92 23.33
N ALA A 160 -30.53 -25.81 22.36
CA ALA A 160 -30.04 -25.56 21.02
C ALA A 160 -31.13 -24.91 20.16
N ASN A 161 -30.90 -23.66 19.73
CA ASN A 161 -31.57 -23.08 18.57
C ASN A 161 -30.89 -21.74 18.21
N LEU A 162 -29.83 -21.79 17.39
CA LEU A 162 -29.58 -20.85 16.28
C LEU A 162 -28.22 -21.20 15.62
N ILE A 163 -28.17 -22.32 14.91
CA ILE A 163 -27.06 -22.60 13.97
C ILE A 163 -27.68 -22.76 12.58
N PRO A 164 -27.54 -21.78 11.68
CA PRO A 164 -27.86 -21.98 10.27
C PRO A 164 -26.77 -22.82 9.60
N LYS A 165 -27.19 -23.90 8.93
CA LYS A 165 -26.30 -24.85 8.21
C LYS A 165 -25.87 -24.33 6.83
N SER A 166 -24.69 -24.79 6.41
CA SER A 166 -24.03 -24.56 5.12
C SER A 166 -24.86 -25.06 3.92
N ARG A 167 -24.73 -24.36 2.78
CA ARG A 167 -25.25 -24.78 1.47
C ARG A 167 -24.10 -25.34 0.62
N ASP A 168 -24.23 -26.60 0.23
CA ASP A 168 -23.45 -27.21 -0.83
C ASP A 168 -24.18 -27.00 -2.17
N PHE A 169 -23.44 -26.63 -3.21
CA PHE A 169 -23.95 -26.50 -4.58
C PHE A 169 -23.42 -27.67 -5.43
N ARG A 170 -24.33 -28.34 -6.14
CA ARG A 170 -24.05 -29.27 -7.24
C ARG A 170 -24.28 -28.57 -8.56
#